data_AF-A0AAJ7DV69-F1
#
_entry.id   AF-A0AAJ7DV69-F1
#
_cell.length_a   1.000
_cell.length_b   1.000
_cell.length_c   1.000
_cell.angle_alpha   90.00
_cell.angle_beta   90.00
_cell.angle_gamma   90.00
#
_symmetry.space_group_name_H-M   'P 1'
#
loop_
_entity.id
_entity.type
_entity.pdbx_description
1 polymer ?
#
loop_
_entity_poly.entity_id
_entity_poly.type
_entity_poly.pdbx_seq_one_letter_code
_entity_poly.pdbx_strand_id
1 'polypeptide(L)'
;MADEASAPLSKGYLHACQRAELLGLQTPSEAEWLASEECQREAVETEAHEDAVAQELSENDENMRHISGGLDELNTILSATQKKINKFKTVCGSLGTLLKARVQSQSGSRSDQSTASEQQQEEAQVESETERECEDKPYPVMARKPDLNAKVESHLDKLDSLMKKAENAQYSMKHQTSQMKQFFK
;
A
#
# COMPACT_ATOMS: atom_id res chain seq x y z
N MET A 1 63.00 -21.87 -3.66
CA MET A 1 62.65 -20.57 -4.23
C MET A 1 61.34 -20.78 -4.96
N ALA A 2 60.23 -20.46 -4.31
CA ALA A 2 58.90 -20.61 -4.88
C ALA A 2 58.66 -19.39 -5.78
N ASP A 3 58.46 -19.65 -7.06
CA ASP A 3 58.05 -18.68 -8.06
C ASP A 3 56.54 -18.45 -7.83
N GLU A 4 56.22 -17.38 -7.10
CA GLU A 4 54.85 -16.94 -6.87
C GLU A 4 54.35 -16.33 -8.17
N ALA A 5 53.77 -17.18 -9.02
CA ALA A 5 53.19 -16.80 -10.30
C ALA A 5 52.11 -15.73 -10.06
N SER A 6 52.48 -14.46 -10.23
CA SER A 6 51.57 -13.32 -10.22
C SER A 6 50.42 -13.61 -11.16
N ALA A 7 49.20 -13.69 -10.62
CA ALA A 7 47.99 -13.80 -11.43
C ALA A 7 47.99 -12.68 -12.50
N PRO A 8 47.48 -12.95 -13.71
CA PRO A 8 47.39 -11.92 -14.73
C PRO A 8 46.52 -10.77 -14.22
N LEU A 9 47.07 -9.54 -14.21
CA LEU A 9 46.36 -8.36 -13.78
C LEU A 9 45.07 -8.16 -14.58
N SER A 10 43.98 -7.77 -13.90
CA SER A 10 42.70 -7.51 -14.54
C SER A 10 42.81 -6.42 -15.62
N LYS A 11 42.17 -6.65 -16.77
CA LYS A 11 42.13 -5.68 -17.88
C LYS A 11 41.53 -4.34 -17.45
N GLY A 12 40.55 -4.35 -16.55
CA GLY A 12 39.93 -3.14 -16.01
C GLY A 12 40.91 -2.31 -15.16
N TYR A 13 41.67 -2.97 -14.31
CA TYR A 13 42.69 -2.33 -13.48
C TYR A 13 43.81 -1.71 -14.33
N LEU A 14 44.30 -2.42 -15.34
CA LEU A 14 45.31 -1.89 -16.27
C LEU A 14 44.84 -0.61 -16.98
N HIS A 15 43.58 -0.58 -17.42
CA HIS A 15 42.99 0.62 -18.01
C HIS A 15 42.87 1.76 -16.99
N ALA A 16 42.52 1.46 -15.73
CA ALA A 16 42.48 2.46 -14.67
C ALA A 16 43.87 3.08 -14.41
N CYS A 17 44.93 2.27 -14.41
CA CYS A 17 46.31 2.72 -14.28
C CYS A 17 46.74 3.60 -15.46
N GLN A 18 46.47 3.18 -16.71
CA GLN A 18 46.76 3.97 -17.92
C GLN A 18 46.02 5.31 -17.91
N ARG A 19 44.77 5.33 -17.44
CA ARG A 19 44.00 6.57 -17.26
C ARG A 19 44.64 7.48 -16.23
N ALA A 20 45.07 6.95 -15.08
CA ALA A 20 45.71 7.75 -14.04
C ALA A 20 47.01 8.39 -14.56
N GLU A 21 47.84 7.62 -15.27
CA GLU A 21 49.07 8.10 -15.89
C GLU A 21 48.81 9.23 -16.90
N LEU A 22 47.86 9.04 -17.81
CA LEU A 22 47.50 10.05 -18.82
C LEU A 22 46.96 11.34 -18.20
N LEU A 23 46.27 11.24 -17.06
CA LEU A 23 45.74 12.37 -16.30
C LEU A 23 46.74 12.98 -15.32
N GLY A 24 47.95 12.43 -15.21
CA GLY A 24 48.95 12.86 -14.22
C GLY A 24 48.52 12.62 -12.77
N LEU A 25 47.60 11.69 -12.54
CA LEU A 25 47.09 11.30 -11.22
C LEU A 25 47.91 10.13 -10.67
N GLN A 26 47.83 9.94 -9.35
CA GLN A 26 48.42 8.78 -8.70
C GLN A 26 47.75 7.49 -9.17
N THR A 27 48.56 6.50 -9.56
CA THR A 27 48.09 5.16 -9.92
C THR A 27 47.37 4.54 -8.72
N PRO A 28 46.11 4.09 -8.86
CA PRO A 28 45.39 3.45 -7.76
C PRO A 28 46.04 2.12 -7.42
N SER A 29 45.97 1.71 -6.15
CA SER A 29 46.35 0.33 -5.80
C SER A 29 45.29 -0.66 -6.28
N GLU A 30 45.70 -1.90 -6.55
CA GLU A 30 44.79 -2.94 -7.06
C GLU A 30 43.66 -3.25 -6.06
N ALA A 31 43.98 -3.28 -4.77
CA ALA A 31 43.00 -3.52 -3.71
C ALA A 31 41.97 -2.39 -3.61
N GLU A 32 42.40 -1.12 -3.66
CA GLU A 32 41.48 0.02 -3.62
C GLU A 32 40.63 0.11 -4.88
N TRP A 33 41.19 -0.23 -6.05
CA TRP A 33 40.44 -0.25 -7.30
C TRP A 33 39.37 -1.34 -7.30
N LEU A 34 39.71 -2.55 -6.86
CA LEU A 34 38.74 -3.65 -6.74
C LEU A 34 37.62 -3.31 -5.76
N ALA A 35 37.94 -2.72 -4.61
CA ALA A 35 36.93 -2.27 -3.66
C ALA A 35 36.02 -1.17 -4.25
N SER A 36 36.59 -0.25 -5.05
CA SER A 36 35.83 0.81 -5.72
C SER A 36 34.90 0.26 -6.82
N GLU A 37 35.37 -0.71 -7.61
CA GLU A 37 34.54 -1.37 -8.64
C GLU A 37 33.42 -2.19 -8.00
N GLU A 38 33.70 -2.92 -6.93
CA GLU A 38 32.68 -3.68 -6.20
C GLU A 38 31.61 -2.74 -5.63
N CYS A 39 32.03 -1.66 -4.97
CA CYS A 39 31.12 -0.64 -4.44
C CYS A 39 30.31 0.02 -5.57
N GLN A 40 30.92 0.32 -6.71
CA GLN A 40 30.22 0.88 -7.86
C GLN A 40 29.20 -0.11 -8.44
N ARG A 41 29.56 -1.39 -8.55
CA ARG A 41 28.64 -2.43 -9.02
C ARG A 41 27.46 -2.58 -8.06
N GLU A 42 27.71 -2.66 -6.76
CA GLU A 42 26.68 -2.76 -5.73
C GLU A 42 25.75 -1.53 -5.75
N ALA A 43 26.30 -0.33 -5.96
CA ALA A 43 25.50 0.89 -6.09
C ALA A 43 24.59 0.87 -7.32
N VAL A 44 25.10 0.41 -8.48
CA VAL A 44 24.31 0.28 -9.72
C VAL A 44 23.22 -0.80 -9.57
N GLU A 45 23.55 -1.93 -8.96
CA GLU A 45 22.58 -3.00 -8.70
C GLU A 45 21.49 -2.54 -7.72
N THR A 46 21.87 -1.79 -6.68
CA THR A 46 20.93 -1.22 -5.71
C THR A 46 20.02 -0.19 -6.37
N GLU A 47 20.56 0.74 -7.17
CA GLU A 47 19.74 1.74 -7.89
C GLU A 47 18.77 1.07 -8.87
N ALA A 48 19.24 0.07 -9.64
CA ALA A 48 18.38 -0.68 -10.55
C ALA A 48 17.27 -1.43 -9.81
N HIS A 49 17.56 -1.96 -8.62
CA HIS A 49 16.56 -2.61 -7.78
C HIS A 49 15.54 -1.61 -7.22
N GLU A 50 16.00 -0.48 -6.67
CA GLU A 50 15.13 0.59 -6.17
C GLU A 50 14.21 1.13 -7.27
N ASP A 51 14.72 1.30 -8.50
CA ASP A 51 13.93 1.75 -9.64
C ASP A 51 12.87 0.72 -10.06
N ALA A 52 13.22 -0.57 -10.06
CA ALA A 52 12.25 -1.64 -10.32
C ALA A 52 11.12 -1.65 -9.28
N VAL A 53 11.44 -1.50 -7.99
CA VAL A 53 10.46 -1.41 -6.90
C VAL A 53 9.60 -0.14 -7.04
N ALA A 54 10.19 0.99 -7.41
CA ALA A 54 9.47 2.24 -7.62
C ALA A 54 8.44 2.12 -8.75
N GLN A 55 8.80 1.43 -9.84
CA GLN A 55 7.92 1.14 -10.96
C GLN A 55 6.77 0.22 -10.54
N GLU A 56 7.06 -0.89 -9.87
CA GLU A 56 6.03 -1.82 -9.38
C GLU A 56 5.02 -1.11 -8.45
N LEU A 57 5.52 -0.27 -7.54
CA LEU A 57 4.67 0.57 -6.69
C LEU A 57 3.80 1.53 -7.53
N SER A 58 4.30 2.06 -8.65
CA SER A 58 3.48 2.91 -9.51
C SER A 58 2.35 2.14 -10.18
N GLU A 59 2.63 0.96 -10.73
CA GLU A 59 1.65 0.09 -11.38
C GLU A 59 0.55 -0.34 -10.38
N ASN A 60 0.96 -0.66 -9.15
CA ASN A 60 0.04 -1.00 -8.08
C ASN A 60 -0.86 0.19 -7.66
N ASP A 61 -0.36 1.43 -7.68
CA ASP A 61 -1.19 2.61 -7.37
C ASP A 61 -2.33 2.76 -8.38
N GLU A 62 -2.03 2.60 -9.67
CA GLU A 62 -3.04 2.69 -10.73
C GLU A 62 -4.11 1.60 -10.58
N ASN A 63 -3.70 0.37 -10.28
CA ASN A 63 -4.63 -0.72 -10.01
C ASN A 63 -5.51 -0.44 -8.77
N MET A 64 -4.91 0.06 -7.68
CA MET A 64 -5.67 0.44 -6.48
C MET A 64 -6.67 1.57 -6.76
N ARG A 65 -6.34 2.55 -7.60
CA ARG A 65 -7.27 3.61 -8.02
C ARG A 65 -8.45 3.05 -8.79
N HIS A 66 -8.20 2.13 -9.73
CA HIS A 66 -9.26 1.47 -10.49
C HIS A 66 -10.21 0.71 -9.57
N ILE A 67 -9.65 -0.09 -8.65
CA ILE A 67 -10.42 -0.83 -7.65
C ILE A 67 -11.22 0.13 -6.75
N SER A 68 -10.60 1.21 -6.27
CA SER A 68 -11.26 2.22 -5.42
C SER A 68 -12.48 2.85 -6.11
N GLY A 69 -12.33 3.24 -7.38
CA GLY A 69 -13.44 3.79 -8.18
C GLY A 69 -14.58 2.79 -8.35
N GLY A 70 -14.27 1.54 -8.68
CA GLY A 70 -15.28 0.48 -8.79
C GLY A 70 -16.02 0.21 -7.47
N LEU A 71 -15.32 0.29 -6.33
CA LEU A 71 -15.93 0.17 -5.02
C LEU A 71 -16.80 1.38 -4.64
N ASP A 72 -16.42 2.60 -5.02
CA ASP A 72 -17.23 3.80 -4.79
C ASP A 72 -18.53 3.76 -5.61
N GLU A 73 -18.44 3.29 -6.85
CA GLU A 73 -19.61 3.05 -7.68
C GLU A 73 -20.53 1.98 -7.08
N LEU A 74 -19.96 0.85 -6.63
CA LEU A 74 -20.72 -0.20 -5.94
C LEU A 74 -21.43 0.33 -4.70
N ASN A 75 -20.74 1.06 -3.84
CA ASN A 75 -21.34 1.66 -2.65
C ASN A 75 -22.45 2.67 -3.00
N THR A 76 -22.30 3.41 -4.10
CA THR A 76 -23.32 4.32 -4.64
C THR A 76 -24.56 3.54 -5.13
N ILE A 77 -24.37 2.46 -5.89
CA ILE A 77 -25.45 1.58 -6.37
C ILE A 77 -26.19 0.95 -5.19
N LEU A 78 -25.47 0.47 -4.18
CA LEU A 78 -26.06 -0.14 -2.99
C LEU A 78 -26.84 0.89 -2.18
N SER A 79 -26.34 2.11 -2.06
CA SER A 79 -27.07 3.21 -1.41
C SER A 79 -28.37 3.55 -2.15
N ALA A 80 -28.33 3.62 -3.49
CA ALA A 80 -29.52 3.83 -4.32
C ALA A 80 -30.51 2.66 -4.21
N THR A 81 -30.01 1.43 -4.13
CA THR A 81 -30.83 0.21 -3.98
C THR A 81 -31.51 0.16 -2.62
N GLN A 82 -30.82 0.49 -1.53
CA GLN A 82 -31.46 0.58 -0.21
C GLN A 82 -32.56 1.65 -0.17
N LYS A 83 -32.36 2.80 -0.83
CA LYS A 83 -33.43 3.81 -0.97
C LYS A 83 -34.64 3.26 -1.70
N LYS A 84 -34.45 2.48 -2.76
CA LYS A 84 -35.55 1.82 -3.50
C LYS A 84 -36.25 0.76 -2.64
N ILE A 85 -35.50 -0.05 -1.91
CA ILE A 85 -36.05 -1.04 -0.96
C ILE A 85 -36.88 -0.33 0.11
N ASN A 86 -36.39 0.77 0.69
CA ASN A 86 -37.14 1.54 1.68
C ASN A 86 -38.44 2.12 1.11
N LYS A 87 -38.39 2.67 -0.11
CA LYS A 87 -39.61 3.13 -0.80
C LYS A 87 -40.59 1.98 -1.04
N PHE A 88 -40.10 0.81 -1.44
CA PHE A 88 -40.92 -0.38 -1.61
C PHE A 88 -41.58 -0.81 -0.29
N LYS A 89 -40.84 -0.83 0.82
CA LYS A 89 -41.39 -1.09 2.18
C LYS A 89 -42.53 -0.15 2.52
N THR A 90 -42.42 1.13 2.16
CA THR A 90 -43.45 2.15 2.43
C THR A 90 -44.65 2.01 1.50
N VAL A 91 -44.45 1.84 0.19
CA VAL A 91 -45.52 1.78 -0.82
C VAL A 91 -46.33 0.50 -0.72
N CYS A 92 -45.68 -0.64 -0.51
CA CYS A 92 -46.34 -1.92 -0.29
C CYS A 92 -46.76 -2.12 1.17
N GLY A 93 -46.63 -1.07 1.99
CA GLY A 93 -47.02 -1.03 3.40
C GLY A 93 -46.64 -2.30 4.13
N SER A 94 -45.34 -2.47 4.45
CA SER A 94 -44.77 -3.51 5.31
C SER A 94 -45.75 -4.67 5.48
N LEU A 95 -45.68 -5.68 4.60
CA LEU A 95 -46.61 -6.82 4.39
C LEU A 95 -47.53 -7.27 5.55
N GLY A 96 -47.17 -6.99 6.81
CA GLY A 96 -48.07 -6.96 7.95
C GLY A 96 -49.29 -6.01 7.90
N THR A 97 -49.41 -4.97 7.06
CA THR A 97 -50.65 -4.16 7.01
C THR A 97 -51.69 -4.73 6.03
N LEU A 98 -51.26 -5.25 4.88
CA LEU A 98 -52.17 -5.84 3.89
C LEU A 98 -52.69 -7.23 4.29
N LEU A 99 -51.98 -7.95 5.17
CA LEU A 99 -52.46 -9.23 5.73
C LEU A 99 -53.24 -9.08 7.06
N LYS A 100 -53.24 -7.90 7.71
CA LYS A 100 -53.97 -7.65 8.97
C LYS A 100 -55.29 -6.88 8.84
N ALA A 101 -55.82 -6.68 7.63
CA ALA A 101 -57.16 -6.11 7.47
C ALA A 101 -58.31 -7.04 7.95
N ARG A 102 -58.00 -8.22 8.50
CA ARG A 102 -58.96 -9.08 9.21
C ARG A 102 -58.29 -9.77 10.40
N VAL A 103 -58.19 -9.09 11.54
CA VAL A 103 -58.45 -9.64 12.90
C VAL A 103 -58.12 -8.56 13.94
N GLN A 104 -59.05 -8.43 14.88
CA GLN A 104 -59.19 -7.39 15.88
C GLN A 104 -58.08 -7.37 16.96
N SER A 105 -57.97 -6.18 17.57
CA SER A 105 -57.78 -5.93 19.02
C SER A 105 -56.38 -6.01 19.67
N GLN A 106 -56.23 -5.05 20.59
CA GLN A 106 -55.30 -4.93 21.74
C GLN A 106 -53.87 -4.41 21.55
N SER A 107 -53.73 -3.13 21.90
CA SER A 107 -52.98 -2.62 23.08
C SER A 107 -51.49 -2.94 23.23
N GLY A 108 -50.68 -1.87 23.32
CA GLY A 108 -49.72 -1.76 24.42
C GLY A 108 -48.25 -1.45 24.07
N SER A 109 -47.83 -0.27 24.54
CA SER A 109 -46.52 0.07 25.14
C SER A 109 -45.37 0.66 24.30
N ARG A 110 -44.87 1.78 24.85
CA ARG A 110 -43.69 2.60 24.57
C ARG A 110 -42.40 1.95 25.10
N SER A 111 -41.25 2.35 24.55
CA SER A 111 -40.17 3.16 25.19
C SER A 111 -38.91 3.08 24.31
N ASP A 112 -38.27 4.22 23.96
CA ASP A 112 -37.06 4.82 24.59
C ASP A 112 -35.84 3.89 24.56
N GLN A 113 -34.58 4.28 24.39
CA GLN A 113 -33.78 5.52 24.23
C GLN A 113 -32.36 5.00 23.88
N SER A 114 -31.61 5.61 22.95
CA SER A 114 -30.54 6.62 23.17
C SER A 114 -29.22 6.12 23.79
N THR A 115 -28.19 6.95 23.57
CA THR A 115 -26.80 7.01 24.10
C THR A 115 -25.76 6.11 23.40
N ALA A 116 -24.72 6.58 22.68
CA ALA A 116 -23.83 7.78 22.65
C ALA A 116 -22.47 7.57 23.37
N SER A 117 -21.40 7.94 22.64
CA SER A 117 -20.03 8.34 23.07
C SER A 117 -19.13 7.27 23.71
N GLU A 118 -17.79 7.24 23.65
CA GLU A 118 -16.65 8.20 23.53
C GLU A 118 -15.41 7.41 23.02
N GLN A 119 -14.53 7.88 22.13
CA GLN A 119 -13.32 8.74 22.27
C GLN A 119 -12.03 8.12 22.89
N GLN A 120 -10.87 8.64 22.42
CA GLN A 120 -9.44 8.49 22.82
C GLN A 120 -8.63 7.43 22.04
N GLN A 121 -7.62 7.69 21.20
CA GLN A 121 -6.55 8.71 21.01
C GLN A 121 -5.22 8.45 21.77
N GLU A 122 -4.10 8.71 21.07
CA GLU A 122 -2.64 8.68 21.40
C GLU A 122 -1.89 7.38 20.98
N GLU A 123 -0.97 7.40 19.98
CA GLU A 123 0.43 7.93 19.95
C GLU A 123 1.35 7.25 20.99
N ALA A 124 2.63 6.91 20.79
CA ALA A 124 3.60 6.78 19.70
C ALA A 124 4.85 6.15 20.36
N GLN A 125 5.69 5.36 19.67
CA GLN A 125 7.15 5.55 19.69
C GLN A 125 7.90 4.52 18.84
N VAL A 126 8.89 5.07 18.15
CA VAL A 126 9.86 4.50 17.22
C VAL A 126 11.07 4.02 18.01
N GLU A 127 11.60 2.86 17.65
CA GLU A 127 12.97 2.44 18.00
C GLU A 127 13.71 2.08 16.71
N SER A 128 14.86 2.74 16.52
CA SER A 128 15.76 2.66 15.37
C SER A 128 17.16 2.42 15.92
N GLU A 129 17.77 1.29 15.55
CA GLU A 129 19.21 0.96 15.67
C GLU A 129 19.45 -0.12 14.59
N THR A 130 20.50 -0.20 13.77
CA THR A 130 21.90 0.22 13.87
C THR A 130 22.45 0.35 12.44
N GLU A 131 23.02 1.50 12.10
CA GLU A 131 23.84 1.70 10.90
C GLU A 131 25.29 1.28 11.20
N ARG A 132 25.93 0.58 10.25
CA ARG A 132 27.39 0.42 10.22
C ARG A 132 27.95 1.35 9.15
N GLU A 133 28.84 2.19 9.64
CA GLU A 133 29.57 3.26 8.96
C GLU A 133 30.65 2.69 8.03
N CYS A 134 30.71 3.20 6.80
CA CYS A 134 31.91 3.21 5.97
C CYS A 134 32.05 4.65 5.45
N GLU A 135 33.03 5.37 5.98
CA GLU A 135 33.37 6.74 5.59
C GLU A 135 34.01 6.84 4.19
N ASP A 136 33.83 8.03 3.62
CA ASP A 136 34.65 8.74 2.64
C ASP A 136 34.45 8.49 1.12
N LYS A 137 33.45 9.18 0.54
CA LYS A 137 33.56 10.11 -0.63
C LYS A 137 32.18 10.69 -1.02
N PRO A 138 32.10 11.89 -1.65
CA PRO A 138 30.82 12.53 -1.95
C PRO A 138 30.25 11.97 -3.25
N TYR A 139 29.42 10.93 -3.15
CA TYR A 139 28.51 10.51 -4.22
C TYR A 139 27.06 10.71 -3.75
N PRO A 140 26.21 11.41 -4.52
CA PRO A 140 24.85 11.76 -4.10
C PRO A 140 23.91 10.57 -4.29
N VAL A 141 23.91 9.59 -3.37
CA VAL A 141 23.08 8.36 -3.49
C VAL A 141 22.24 8.09 -2.23
N MET A 142 21.67 9.15 -1.62
CA MET A 142 20.82 8.98 -0.42
C MET A 142 19.45 9.66 -0.51
N ALA A 143 19.05 10.18 -1.69
CA ALA A 143 17.82 10.96 -1.80
C ALA A 143 16.53 10.16 -2.08
N ARG A 144 16.58 8.88 -2.49
CA ARG A 144 15.40 8.12 -2.95
C ARG A 144 14.74 7.20 -1.91
N LYS A 145 15.50 6.70 -0.93
CA LYS A 145 15.00 5.82 0.13
C LYS A 145 13.83 6.39 0.96
N PRO A 146 13.84 7.66 1.41
CA PRO A 146 12.73 8.19 2.21
C PRO A 146 11.43 8.33 1.40
N ASP A 147 11.52 8.51 0.08
CA ASP A 147 10.36 8.64 -0.81
C ASP A 147 9.66 7.29 -1.03
N LEU A 148 10.44 6.21 -1.19
CA LEU A 148 9.89 4.86 -1.30
C LEU A 148 9.10 4.44 -0.06
N ASN A 149 9.65 4.69 1.13
CA ASN A 149 8.96 4.34 2.38
C ASN A 149 7.63 5.10 2.52
N ALA A 150 7.63 6.42 2.26
CA ALA A 150 6.40 7.22 2.28
C ALA A 150 5.35 6.72 1.27
N LYS A 151 5.79 6.26 0.08
CA LYS A 151 4.89 5.68 -0.92
C LYS A 151 4.29 4.36 -0.44
N VAL A 152 5.08 3.51 0.21
CA VAL A 152 4.60 2.24 0.81
C VAL A 152 3.57 2.52 1.91
N GLU A 153 3.85 3.46 2.82
CA GLU A 153 2.90 3.85 3.88
C GLU A 153 1.58 4.36 3.29
N SER A 154 1.63 5.23 2.27
CA SER A 154 0.43 5.70 1.57
C SER A 154 -0.36 4.56 0.92
N HIS A 155 0.32 3.53 0.39
CA HIS A 155 -0.33 2.36 -0.19
C HIS A 155 -1.04 1.52 0.89
N LEU A 156 -0.47 1.41 2.08
CA LEU A 156 -1.12 0.72 3.21
C LEU A 156 -2.41 1.44 3.63
N ASP A 157 -2.38 2.77 3.74
CA ASP A 157 -3.58 3.56 4.05
C ASP A 157 -4.68 3.40 2.98
N LYS A 158 -4.28 3.36 1.70
CA LYS A 158 -5.21 3.10 0.58
C LYS A 158 -5.81 1.71 0.68
N LEU A 159 -5.02 0.69 0.99
CA LEU A 159 -5.49 -0.68 1.18
C LEU A 159 -6.50 -0.79 2.33
N ASP A 160 -6.25 -0.13 3.46
CA ASP A 160 -7.20 -0.09 4.57
C ASP A 160 -8.51 0.61 4.17
N SER A 161 -8.42 1.72 3.43
CA SER A 161 -9.63 2.36 2.88
C SER A 161 -10.39 1.44 1.93
N LEU A 162 -9.69 0.71 1.05
CA LEU A 162 -10.31 -0.25 0.13
C LEU A 162 -10.99 -1.39 0.89
N MET A 163 -10.34 -1.92 1.93
CA MET A 163 -10.88 -2.97 2.78
C MET A 163 -12.19 -2.52 3.44
N LYS A 164 -12.22 -1.33 4.05
CA LYS A 164 -13.43 -0.75 4.64
C LYS A 164 -14.56 -0.57 3.63
N LYS A 165 -14.25 -0.07 2.42
CA LYS A 165 -15.24 0.07 1.34
C LYS A 165 -15.79 -1.29 0.90
N ALA A 166 -14.93 -2.31 0.83
CA ALA A 166 -15.30 -3.65 0.41
C ALA A 166 -16.23 -4.31 1.43
N GLU A 167 -15.88 -4.21 2.72
CA GLU A 167 -16.68 -4.73 3.82
C GLU A 167 -18.06 -4.08 3.87
N ASN A 168 -18.13 -2.75 3.70
CA ASN A 168 -19.41 -2.05 3.66
C ASN A 168 -20.28 -2.49 2.47
N ALA A 169 -19.68 -2.66 1.28
CA ALA A 169 -20.37 -3.14 0.11
C ALA A 169 -20.90 -4.57 0.32
N GLN A 170 -20.05 -5.47 0.83
CA GLN A 170 -20.42 -6.84 1.15
C GLN A 170 -21.58 -6.92 2.16
N TYR A 171 -21.48 -6.15 3.25
CA TYR A 171 -22.54 -6.07 4.26
C TYR A 171 -23.85 -5.59 3.64
N SER A 172 -23.80 -4.48 2.89
CA SER A 172 -24.96 -3.88 2.25
C SER A 172 -25.63 -4.83 1.25
N MET A 173 -24.85 -5.52 0.41
CA MET A 173 -25.35 -6.53 -0.53
C MET A 173 -26.08 -7.67 0.19
N LYS A 174 -25.47 -8.22 1.24
CA LYS A 174 -26.08 -9.29 2.04
C LYS A 174 -27.38 -8.83 2.70
N HIS A 175 -27.38 -7.64 3.28
CA HIS A 175 -28.54 -7.07 3.95
C HIS A 175 -29.69 -6.78 2.99
N GLN A 176 -29.41 -6.16 1.84
CA GLN A 176 -30.40 -5.87 0.80
C GLN A 176 -30.98 -7.15 0.20
N THR A 177 -30.13 -8.16 -0.06
CA THR A 177 -30.58 -9.48 -0.52
C THR A 177 -31.52 -10.14 0.48
N SER A 178 -31.23 -10.03 1.78
CA SER A 178 -32.11 -10.55 2.83
C SER A 178 -33.47 -9.85 2.84
N GLN A 179 -33.50 -8.52 2.78
CA GLN A 179 -34.74 -7.75 2.70
C GLN A 179 -35.57 -8.12 1.46
N MET A 180 -34.92 -8.25 0.30
CA MET A 180 -35.61 -8.66 -0.93
C MET A 180 -36.23 -10.04 -0.80
N LYS A 181 -35.51 -11.01 -0.21
CA LYS A 181 -36.06 -12.35 0.06
C LYS A 181 -37.27 -12.33 1.00
N GLN A 182 -37.32 -11.40 1.95
CA GLN A 182 -38.48 -11.24 2.83
C GLN A 182 -39.72 -10.68 2.11
N PHE A 183 -39.56 -9.93 1.02
CA PHE A 183 -40.70 -9.46 0.23
C PHE A 183 -41.33 -10.53 -0.64
N PHE A 184 -40.57 -11.56 -0.99
CA PHE A 184 -41.04 -12.66 -1.85
C PHE A 184 -41.45 -13.91 -1.05
N LYS A 185 -41.33 -13.89 0.28
CA LYS A 185 -41.89 -14.91 1.16
C LYS A 185 -43.30 -14.50 1.57
#